data_AF-A0AAD6ZEK7-F1
#
_entry.id   AF-A0AAD6ZEK7-F1
#
_cell.length_a   1.000
_cell.length_b   1.000
_cell.length_c   1.000
_cell.angle_alpha   90.00
_cell.angle_beta   90.00
_cell.angle_gamma   90.00
#
_symmetry.space_group_name_H-M   'P 1'
#
loop_
_entity.id
_entity.type
_entity.pdbx_description
1 polymer ?
#
loop_
_entity_poly.entity_id
_entity_poly.type
_entity_poly.pdbx_seq_one_letter_code
_entity_poly.pdbx_strand_id
1 'polypeptide(L)'
;LAADIELWEAKREEHANTLAEKHGMKVKEVRRRMLSSSAFKARRKVSTYNAKISRIMTDLNGGRGLGERYTMLEVKRMVREDPSMLEGFTEEDVAEMVNETLANRAVKSRGTRANNLAASADARRTLERLMVEITALAERAGMIGFAMFSRGHIHDKTIPVTIQSWGALDFIREVLKRDPADVAALFELWAVSRERGETGAETLAAIQKECTAIIKSGLRK
;
A
#
# COMPACT_ATOMS: atom_id res chain seq x y z
N LEU A 1 8.43 24.71 -31.45
CA LEU A 1 7.79 24.06 -30.29
C LEU A 1 6.36 23.61 -30.60
N ALA A 2 5.40 24.50 -30.88
CA ALA A 2 4.01 24.09 -31.18
C ALA A 2 3.92 23.15 -32.40
N ALA A 3 4.57 23.51 -33.52
CA ALA A 3 4.64 22.67 -34.71
C ALA A 3 5.39 21.33 -34.47
N ASP A 4 6.40 21.32 -33.58
CA ASP A 4 7.14 20.11 -33.23
C ASP A 4 6.30 19.16 -32.37
N ILE A 5 5.44 19.71 -31.50
CA ILE A 5 4.47 18.96 -30.70
C ILE A 5 3.41 18.33 -31.61
N GLU A 6 2.85 19.09 -32.55
CA GLU A 6 1.87 18.57 -33.52
C GLU A 6 2.46 17.46 -34.40
N LEU A 7 3.70 17.65 -34.89
CA LEU A 7 4.40 16.64 -35.68
C LEU A 7 4.66 15.36 -34.86
N TRP A 8 4.99 15.51 -33.57
CA TRP A 8 5.18 14.38 -32.67
C TRP A 8 3.85 13.65 -32.39
N GLU A 9 2.75 14.37 -32.21
CA GLU A 9 1.42 13.79 -32.02
C GLU A 9 0.95 13.01 -33.25
N ALA A 10 1.16 13.56 -34.46
CA ALA A 10 0.83 12.88 -35.71
C ALA A 10 1.63 11.57 -35.88
N LYS A 11 2.94 11.59 -35.62
CA LYS A 11 3.80 10.38 -35.64
C LYS A 11 3.35 9.35 -34.62
N ARG A 12 2.95 9.79 -33.42
CA ARG A 12 2.44 8.91 -32.37
C ARG A 12 1.14 8.23 -32.79
N GLU A 13 0.27 8.95 -33.48
CA GLU A 13 -1.01 8.45 -33.96
C GLU A 13 -0.85 7.43 -35.08
N GLU A 14 0.01 7.72 -36.06
CA GLU A 14 0.39 6.79 -37.12
C GLU A 14 0.96 5.50 -36.54
N HIS A 15 1.87 5.60 -35.57
CA HIS A 15 2.47 4.44 -34.92
C HIS A 15 1.44 3.60 -34.14
N ALA A 16 0.46 4.23 -33.48
CA ALA A 16 -0.61 3.54 -32.77
C ALA A 16 -1.54 2.78 -33.74
N ASN A 17 -1.81 3.33 -34.93
CA ASN A 17 -2.60 2.68 -35.97
C ASN A 17 -1.87 1.45 -36.55
N THR A 18 -0.58 1.59 -36.87
CA THR A 18 0.25 0.47 -37.36
C THR A 18 0.30 -0.68 -36.35
N LEU A 19 0.43 -0.38 -35.05
CA LEU A 19 0.40 -1.40 -34.00
C LEU A 19 -0.99 -2.03 -33.83
N ALA A 20 -2.06 -1.25 -34.00
CA ALA A 20 -3.43 -1.74 -33.93
C ALA A 20 -3.71 -2.75 -35.05
N GLU A 21 -3.32 -2.42 -36.29
CA GLU A 21 -3.44 -3.31 -37.45
C GLU A 21 -2.59 -4.56 -37.29
N LYS A 22 -1.30 -4.41 -36.94
CA LYS A 22 -0.36 -5.53 -36.77
C LYS A 22 -0.85 -6.56 -35.74
N HIS A 23 -1.53 -6.12 -34.69
CA HIS A 23 -1.96 -6.98 -33.59
C HIS A 23 -3.47 -7.23 -33.56
N GLY A 24 -4.24 -6.79 -34.57
CA GLY A 24 -5.70 -6.93 -34.60
C GLY A 24 -6.41 -6.31 -33.39
N MET A 25 -5.85 -5.25 -32.81
CA MET A 25 -6.37 -4.58 -31.63
C MET A 25 -7.04 -3.26 -32.00
N LYS A 26 -7.97 -2.79 -31.18
CA LYS A 26 -8.51 -1.43 -31.34
C LYS A 26 -7.41 -0.41 -31.03
N VAL A 27 -7.31 0.66 -31.82
CA VAL A 27 -6.35 1.78 -31.60
C VAL A 27 -6.43 2.33 -30.17
N LYS A 28 -7.65 2.43 -29.62
CA LYS A 28 -7.88 2.83 -28.22
C LYS A 28 -7.18 1.92 -27.20
N GLU A 29 -7.15 0.62 -27.46
CA GLU A 29 -6.49 -0.37 -26.60
C GLU A 29 -4.97 -0.29 -26.72
N VAL A 30 -4.44 -0.04 -27.92
CA VAL A 30 -3.02 0.22 -28.15
C VAL A 30 -2.58 1.49 -27.42
N ARG A 31 -3.31 2.60 -27.60
CA ARG A 31 -3.04 3.86 -26.88
C ARG A 31 -3.09 3.66 -25.37
N ARG A 32 -4.09 2.92 -24.87
CA ARG A 32 -4.19 2.60 -23.44
C ARG A 32 -2.94 1.88 -22.96
N ARG A 33 -2.46 0.86 -23.69
CA ARG A 33 -1.26 0.10 -23.33
C ARG A 33 0.03 0.90 -23.46
N MET A 34 0.14 1.77 -24.46
CA MET A 34 1.29 2.65 -24.65
C MET A 34 1.41 3.72 -23.55
N LEU A 35 0.28 4.18 -23.00
CA LEU A 35 0.24 5.28 -22.02
C LEU A 35 0.08 4.81 -20.56
N SER A 36 -0.38 3.58 -20.32
CA SER A 36 -0.60 3.05 -18.97
C SER A 36 0.55 2.17 -18.50
N SER A 37 1.67 2.75 -18.03
CA SER A 37 2.69 1.98 -17.31
C SER A 37 2.30 1.69 -15.85
N SER A 38 1.55 2.60 -15.19
CA SER A 38 0.92 2.31 -13.89
C SER A 38 -0.55 1.95 -14.05
N ALA A 39 -0.90 0.68 -13.87
CA ALA A 39 -2.29 0.28 -13.71
C ALA A 39 -2.68 0.34 -12.22
N PHE A 40 -2.56 1.51 -11.59
CA PHE A 40 -3.16 1.75 -10.27
C PHE A 40 -4.67 1.58 -10.42
N LYS A 41 -5.15 0.37 -10.13
CA LYS A 41 -6.57 0.10 -10.05
C LYS A 41 -7.04 0.72 -8.75
N ALA A 42 -7.90 1.74 -8.87
CA ALA A 42 -8.63 2.24 -7.72
C ALA A 42 -9.27 1.06 -6.99
N ARG A 43 -9.22 1.10 -5.65
CA ARG A 43 -9.87 0.08 -4.84
C ARG A 43 -11.35 0.05 -5.23
N ARG A 44 -11.85 -1.13 -5.63
CA ARG A 44 -13.24 -1.27 -6.07
C ARG A 44 -14.18 -0.81 -4.96
N LYS A 45 -15.12 0.08 -5.31
CA LYS A 45 -16.22 0.48 -4.42
C LYS A 45 -16.95 -0.76 -3.91
N VAL A 46 -17.40 -0.72 -2.66
CA VAL A 46 -18.27 -1.78 -2.14
C VAL A 46 -19.59 -1.71 -2.91
N SER A 47 -20.03 -2.86 -3.42
CA SER A 47 -21.35 -2.98 -4.03
C SER A 47 -22.34 -3.34 -2.93
N THR A 48 -23.53 -2.74 -2.96
CA THR A 48 -24.65 -3.03 -2.05
C THR A 48 -24.97 -4.52 -2.00
N TYR A 49 -24.95 -5.21 -3.15
CA TYR A 49 -25.14 -6.65 -3.24
C TYR A 49 -24.08 -7.44 -2.46
N ASN A 50 -22.80 -7.06 -2.59
CA ASN A 50 -21.73 -7.73 -1.85
C ASN A 50 -21.80 -7.44 -0.34
N ALA A 51 -22.29 -6.26 0.05
CA ALA A 51 -22.51 -5.92 1.45
C ALA A 51 -23.63 -6.79 2.05
N LYS A 52 -24.78 -6.90 1.37
CA LYS A 52 -25.89 -7.79 1.74
C LYS A 52 -25.45 -9.25 1.88
N ILE A 53 -24.71 -9.78 0.90
CA ILE A 53 -24.17 -11.15 0.99
C ILE A 53 -23.26 -11.32 2.20
N SER A 54 -22.39 -10.34 2.49
CA SER A 54 -21.50 -10.42 3.65
C SER A 54 -22.29 -10.51 4.95
N ARG A 55 -23.40 -9.77 5.05
CA ARG A 55 -24.30 -9.81 6.21
C ARG A 55 -25.01 -11.15 6.34
N ILE A 56 -25.68 -11.60 5.28
CA ILE A 56 -26.34 -12.92 5.21
C ILE A 56 -25.35 -14.04 5.55
N MET A 57 -24.13 -13.97 5.04
CA MET A 57 -23.08 -14.95 5.34
C MET A 57 -22.68 -14.93 6.82
N THR A 58 -22.74 -13.77 7.48
CA THR A 58 -22.46 -13.64 8.91
C THR A 58 -23.59 -14.24 9.72
N ASP A 59 -24.84 -13.93 9.37
CA ASP A 59 -26.04 -14.43 10.05
C ASP A 59 -26.15 -15.96 9.94
N LEU A 60 -25.98 -16.52 8.73
CA LEU A 60 -26.04 -17.97 8.49
C LEU A 60 -24.92 -18.76 9.20
N ASN A 61 -23.77 -18.11 9.44
CA ASN A 61 -22.60 -18.76 10.04
C ASN A 61 -22.40 -18.44 11.53
N GLY A 62 -23.21 -17.56 12.12
CA GLY A 62 -23.04 -17.06 13.49
C GLY A 62 -23.04 -18.17 14.57
N GLY A 63 -23.71 -19.29 14.31
CA GLY A 63 -23.77 -20.45 15.22
C GLY A 63 -23.00 -21.69 14.77
N ARG A 64 -22.22 -21.63 13.69
CA ARG A 64 -21.60 -22.82 13.07
C ARG A 64 -20.12 -22.98 13.43
N GLY A 65 -19.73 -24.22 13.72
CA GLY A 65 -18.36 -24.62 13.99
C GLY A 65 -17.44 -24.48 12.78
N LEU A 66 -16.12 -24.43 13.02
CA LEU A 66 -15.11 -24.42 11.97
C LEU A 66 -15.19 -25.74 11.17
N GLY A 67 -15.69 -25.67 9.93
CA GLY A 67 -15.89 -26.83 9.03
C GLY A 67 -17.32 -26.97 8.51
N GLU A 68 -18.31 -26.47 9.26
CA GLU A 68 -19.74 -26.53 8.89
C GLU A 68 -20.27 -25.20 8.34
N ARG A 69 -19.40 -24.18 8.33
CA ARG A 69 -19.71 -22.85 7.81
C ARG A 69 -19.91 -22.90 6.30
N TYR A 70 -20.98 -22.25 5.84
CA TYR A 70 -21.20 -22.08 4.42
C TYR A 70 -20.12 -21.19 3.81
N THR A 71 -19.59 -21.65 2.69
CA THR A 71 -18.67 -20.90 1.86
C THR A 71 -19.40 -19.78 1.11
N MET A 72 -18.67 -18.77 0.65
CA MET A 72 -19.25 -17.66 -0.10
C MET A 72 -19.97 -18.14 -1.38
N LEU A 73 -19.51 -19.23 -1.98
CA LEU A 73 -20.11 -19.78 -3.20
C LEU A 73 -21.46 -20.43 -2.91
N GLU A 74 -21.59 -21.12 -1.78
CA GLU A 74 -22.85 -21.74 -1.34
C GLU A 74 -23.88 -20.69 -0.93
N VAL A 75 -23.47 -19.66 -0.20
CA VAL A 75 -24.37 -18.54 0.14
C VAL A 75 -24.87 -17.84 -1.12
N LYS A 76 -23.99 -17.61 -2.11
CA LYS A 76 -24.41 -17.04 -3.41
C LYS A 76 -25.38 -17.93 -4.18
N ARG A 77 -25.25 -19.26 -4.04
CA ARG A 77 -26.17 -20.21 -4.64
C ARG A 77 -27.53 -20.18 -3.94
N MET A 78 -27.55 -20.17 -2.61
CA MET A 78 -28.77 -20.03 -1.81
C MET A 78 -29.51 -18.73 -2.14
N VAL A 79 -28.80 -17.61 -2.21
CA VAL A 79 -29.37 -16.31 -2.60
C VAL A 79 -29.89 -16.29 -4.04
N ARG A 80 -29.36 -17.14 -4.92
CA ARG A 80 -29.87 -17.29 -6.29
C ARG A 80 -31.14 -18.15 -6.32
N GLU A 81 -31.18 -19.19 -5.50
CA GLU A 81 -32.33 -20.11 -5.37
C GLU A 81 -33.48 -19.45 -4.62
N ASP A 82 -33.19 -18.60 -3.64
CA ASP A 82 -34.14 -17.80 -2.88
C ASP A 82 -33.72 -16.32 -2.86
N PRO A 83 -34.18 -15.53 -3.86
CA PRO A 83 -33.92 -14.11 -3.92
C PRO A 83 -34.51 -13.30 -2.76
N SER A 84 -35.51 -13.85 -2.04
CA SER A 84 -36.15 -13.16 -0.92
C SER A 84 -35.18 -12.90 0.24
N MET A 85 -34.08 -13.66 0.31
CA MET A 85 -32.98 -13.43 1.27
C MET A 85 -32.30 -12.05 1.10
N LEU A 86 -32.45 -11.39 -0.04
CA LEU A 86 -31.93 -10.03 -0.28
C LEU A 86 -32.98 -8.94 -0.03
N GLU A 87 -34.23 -9.34 0.17
CA GLU A 87 -35.39 -8.51 0.40
C GLU A 87 -35.56 -8.29 1.91
N GLY A 88 -36.18 -7.18 2.32
CA GLY A 88 -36.39 -6.85 3.74
C GLY A 88 -35.34 -5.94 4.40
N PHE A 89 -34.26 -5.58 3.70
CA PHE A 89 -33.34 -4.53 4.17
C PHE A 89 -33.83 -3.15 3.75
N THR A 90 -33.90 -2.24 4.72
CA THR A 90 -34.16 -0.82 4.45
C THR A 90 -32.94 -0.16 3.79
N GLU A 91 -33.10 1.05 3.24
CA GLU A 91 -31.97 1.80 2.67
C GLU A 91 -30.91 2.14 3.73
N GLU A 92 -31.35 2.40 4.97
CA GLU A 92 -30.47 2.67 6.12
C GLU A 92 -29.63 1.43 6.47
N ASP A 93 -30.25 0.25 6.52
CA ASP A 93 -29.54 -1.01 6.77
C ASP A 93 -28.46 -1.28 5.70
N VAL A 94 -28.78 -0.99 4.43
CA VAL A 94 -27.83 -1.16 3.32
C VAL A 94 -26.65 -0.19 3.44
N ALA A 95 -26.90 1.04 3.86
CA ALA A 95 -25.84 2.00 4.11
C ALA A 95 -24.93 1.56 5.28
N GLU A 96 -25.51 1.06 6.37
CA GLU A 96 -24.78 0.50 7.50
C GLU A 96 -23.92 -0.70 7.08
N MET A 97 -24.48 -1.67 6.37
CA MET A 97 -23.75 -2.84 5.86
C MET A 97 -22.56 -2.45 4.96
N VAL A 98 -22.72 -1.42 4.13
CA VAL A 98 -21.63 -0.88 3.31
C VAL A 98 -20.53 -0.30 4.20
N ASN A 99 -20.91 0.47 5.22
CA ASN A 99 -19.96 1.06 6.18
C ASN A 99 -19.23 0.00 7.00
N GLU A 100 -19.93 -1.02 7.52
CA GLU A 100 -19.33 -2.18 8.19
C GLU A 100 -18.33 -2.89 7.26
N THR A 101 -18.71 -3.11 6.00
CA THR A 101 -17.82 -3.73 5.02
C THR A 101 -16.56 -2.88 4.77
N LEU A 102 -16.70 -1.55 4.74
CA LEU A 102 -15.58 -0.61 4.61
C LEU A 102 -14.69 -0.63 5.86
N ALA A 103 -15.28 -0.65 7.06
CA ALA A 103 -14.57 -0.74 8.33
C ALA A 103 -13.78 -2.05 8.42
N ASN A 104 -14.42 -3.18 8.13
CA ASN A 104 -13.77 -4.50 8.07
C ASN A 104 -12.63 -4.54 7.05
N ARG A 105 -12.81 -3.89 5.89
CA ARG A 105 -11.78 -3.72 4.87
C ARG A 105 -10.62 -2.84 5.33
N ALA A 106 -10.87 -1.85 6.20
CA ALA A 106 -9.85 -1.00 6.80
C ALA A 106 -9.07 -1.76 7.87
N VAL A 107 -9.76 -2.50 8.74
CA VAL A 107 -9.14 -3.37 9.75
C VAL A 107 -8.27 -4.42 9.09
N LYS A 108 -8.76 -5.14 8.07
CA LYS A 108 -7.96 -6.13 7.33
C LYS A 108 -6.76 -5.53 6.61
N SER A 109 -6.89 -4.29 6.11
CA SER A 109 -5.77 -3.56 5.51
C SER A 109 -4.70 -3.16 6.53
N ARG A 110 -5.06 -3.08 7.81
CA ARG A 110 -4.18 -2.76 8.94
C ARG A 110 -3.91 -3.98 9.83
N GLY A 111 -4.35 -5.17 9.39
CA GLY A 111 -4.47 -6.34 10.22
C GLY A 111 -3.14 -6.76 10.84
N THR A 112 -3.21 -7.21 12.09
CA THR A 112 -2.06 -7.60 12.90
C THR A 112 -1.36 -8.82 12.30
N ARG A 113 -0.02 -8.78 12.35
CA ARG A 113 0.89 -9.76 11.73
C ARG A 113 0.76 -11.12 12.40
N ALA A 114 0.56 -12.19 11.63
CA ALA A 114 0.56 -13.56 12.18
C ALA A 114 1.96 -13.99 12.66
N ASN A 115 3.03 -13.50 12.00
CA ASN A 115 4.43 -13.66 12.41
C ASN A 115 5.36 -12.69 11.65
N ASN A 116 6.62 -12.56 12.09
CA ASN A 116 7.61 -11.65 11.49
C ASN A 116 8.01 -12.03 10.05
N LEU A 117 7.91 -13.32 9.70
CA LEU A 117 8.21 -13.79 8.34
C LEU A 117 7.17 -13.29 7.34
N ALA A 118 5.89 -13.43 7.67
CA ALA A 118 4.77 -12.93 6.87
C ALA A 118 4.85 -11.40 6.72
N ALA A 119 5.24 -10.69 7.78
CA ALA A 119 5.45 -9.25 7.74
C ALA A 119 6.57 -8.84 6.78
N SER A 120 7.69 -9.58 6.77
CA SER A 120 8.79 -9.34 5.85
C SER A 120 8.41 -9.62 4.40
N ALA A 121 7.67 -10.69 4.14
CA ALA A 121 7.18 -11.02 2.80
C ALA A 121 6.20 -9.97 2.26
N ASP A 122 5.28 -9.48 3.11
CA ASP A 122 4.35 -8.41 2.75
C ASP A 122 5.06 -7.08 2.47
N ALA A 123 6.02 -6.70 3.31
CA ALA A 123 6.85 -5.52 3.10
C ALA A 123 7.59 -5.60 1.76
N ARG A 124 8.25 -6.73 1.49
CA ARG A 124 8.97 -6.96 0.23
C ARG A 124 8.05 -6.78 -0.98
N ARG A 125 6.89 -7.45 -1.00
CA ARG A 125 5.93 -7.35 -2.11
C ARG A 125 5.44 -5.91 -2.31
N THR A 126 5.22 -5.19 -1.22
CA THR A 126 4.79 -3.78 -1.28
C THR A 126 5.89 -2.87 -1.82
N LEU A 127 7.14 -3.08 -1.41
CA LEU A 127 8.30 -2.32 -1.89
C LEU A 127 8.60 -2.59 -3.36
N GLU A 128 8.52 -3.84 -3.81
CA GLU A 128 8.64 -4.19 -5.24
C GLU A 128 7.61 -3.45 -6.10
N ARG A 129 6.36 -3.35 -5.61
CA ARG A 129 5.33 -2.53 -6.28
C ARG A 129 5.71 -1.05 -6.29
N LEU A 130 6.18 -0.49 -5.17
CA LEU A 130 6.58 0.92 -5.12
C LEU A 130 7.74 1.23 -6.07
N MET A 131 8.69 0.30 -6.25
CA MET A 131 9.78 0.44 -7.20
C MET A 131 9.27 0.60 -8.62
N VAL A 132 8.40 -0.31 -9.07
CA VAL A 132 7.77 -0.21 -10.41
C VAL A 132 7.05 1.12 -10.57
N GLU A 133 6.34 1.57 -9.54
CA GLU A 133 5.55 2.81 -9.61
C GLU A 133 6.40 4.07 -9.63
N ILE A 134 7.49 4.12 -8.85
CA ILE A 134 8.44 5.26 -8.87
C ILE A 134 9.12 5.35 -10.23
N THR A 135 9.57 4.22 -10.80
CA THR A 135 10.15 4.19 -12.15
C THR A 135 9.12 4.61 -13.21
N ALA A 136 7.91 4.04 -13.16
CA ALA A 136 6.83 4.37 -14.08
C ALA A 136 6.37 5.84 -13.98
N LEU A 137 6.44 6.44 -12.79
CA LEU A 137 6.11 7.85 -12.58
C LEU A 137 7.18 8.76 -13.20
N ALA A 138 8.46 8.39 -13.08
CA ALA A 138 9.53 9.09 -13.76
C ALA A 138 9.35 9.04 -15.28
N GLU A 139 9.18 7.85 -15.84
CA GLU A 139 8.99 7.67 -17.29
C GLU A 139 7.78 8.42 -17.85
N ARG A 140 6.64 8.43 -17.15
CA ARG A 140 5.41 9.05 -17.66
C ARG A 140 5.30 10.55 -17.43
N ALA A 141 5.81 11.04 -16.30
CA ALA A 141 5.57 12.41 -15.85
C ALA A 141 6.86 13.22 -15.69
N GLY A 142 8.03 12.64 -15.97
CA GLY A 142 9.32 13.33 -15.77
C GLY A 142 9.69 13.51 -14.30
N MET A 143 8.99 12.85 -13.37
CA MET A 143 9.18 13.05 -11.93
C MET A 143 10.40 12.30 -11.42
N ILE A 144 11.31 13.03 -10.78
CA ILE A 144 12.47 12.44 -10.10
C ILE A 144 12.11 12.23 -8.64
N GLY A 145 12.36 11.03 -8.12
CA GLY A 145 12.04 10.70 -6.74
C GLY A 145 12.85 9.52 -6.23
N PHE A 146 13.04 9.51 -4.92
CA PHE A 146 13.58 8.37 -4.20
C PHE A 146 12.74 8.12 -2.93
N ALA A 147 12.85 6.92 -2.39
CA ALA A 147 12.23 6.55 -1.13
C ALA A 147 13.17 5.66 -0.32
N MET A 148 13.16 5.81 1.00
CA MET A 148 13.92 4.98 1.94
C MET A 148 12.95 4.35 2.94
N PHE A 149 13.10 3.06 3.17
CA PHE A 149 12.30 2.29 4.10
C PHE A 149 13.22 1.54 5.04
N SER A 150 12.91 1.56 6.33
CA SER A 150 13.63 0.83 7.37
C SER A 150 12.67 -0.01 8.20
N ARG A 151 13.20 -0.96 8.97
CA ARG A 151 12.41 -1.64 9.99
C ARG A 151 12.07 -0.66 11.12
N GLY A 152 10.87 -0.79 11.67
CA GLY A 152 10.44 0.02 12.81
C GLY A 152 10.69 -0.63 14.17
N HIS A 153 11.29 -1.83 14.21
CA HIS A 153 11.55 -2.57 15.44
C HIS A 153 12.78 -3.47 15.28
N ILE A 154 13.58 -3.65 16.32
CA ILE A 154 14.85 -4.41 16.28
C ILE A 154 14.65 -5.89 15.91
N HIS A 155 13.52 -6.48 16.29
CA HIS A 155 13.17 -7.88 15.99
C HIS A 155 12.52 -8.11 14.62
N ASP A 156 12.22 -7.05 13.87
CA ASP A 156 11.75 -7.19 12.49
C ASP A 156 12.92 -7.63 11.59
N LYS A 157 12.69 -8.64 10.75
CA LYS A 157 13.71 -9.23 9.85
C LYS A 157 13.90 -8.46 8.54
N THR A 158 13.20 -7.35 8.36
CA THR A 158 13.30 -6.53 7.14
C THR A 158 14.58 -5.71 7.17
N ILE A 159 15.37 -5.79 6.10
CA ILE A 159 16.55 -4.95 5.89
C ILE A 159 16.09 -3.60 5.31
N PRO A 160 16.78 -2.47 5.59
CA PRO A 160 16.50 -1.21 4.91
C PRO A 160 16.54 -1.34 3.39
N VAL A 161 15.61 -0.67 2.72
CA VAL A 161 15.49 -0.66 1.26
C VAL A 161 15.43 0.77 0.76
N THR A 162 16.23 1.06 -0.26
CA THR A 162 16.16 2.32 -1.00
C THR A 162 15.61 2.06 -2.40
N ILE A 163 14.77 2.98 -2.88
CA ILE A 163 14.15 2.96 -4.20
C ILE A 163 14.43 4.30 -4.85
N GLN A 164 14.74 4.34 -6.14
CA GLN A 164 15.02 5.58 -6.85
C GLN A 164 14.60 5.53 -8.32
N SER A 165 14.27 6.70 -8.88
CA SER A 165 14.23 6.92 -10.33
C SER A 165 15.44 7.73 -10.80
N TRP A 166 15.98 7.40 -11.97
CA TRP A 166 17.01 8.18 -12.69
C TRP A 166 18.17 8.70 -11.81
N GLY A 167 18.68 7.88 -10.89
CA GLY A 167 19.80 8.27 -10.02
C GLY A 167 19.43 9.28 -8.93
N ALA A 168 18.16 9.41 -8.55
CA ALA A 168 17.70 10.40 -7.57
C ALA A 168 18.45 10.34 -6.20
N LEU A 169 19.06 9.22 -5.82
CA LEU A 169 19.89 9.14 -4.61
C LEU A 169 21.22 9.91 -4.74
N ASP A 170 21.67 10.24 -5.95
CA ASP A 170 22.87 11.06 -6.16
C ASP A 170 22.68 12.46 -5.57
N PHE A 171 21.44 12.96 -5.42
CA PHE A 171 21.15 14.16 -4.62
C PHE A 171 21.74 14.08 -3.20
N ILE A 172 21.63 12.92 -2.54
CA ILE A 172 22.16 12.75 -1.18
C ILE A 172 23.69 12.80 -1.20
N ARG A 173 24.32 12.21 -2.22
CA ARG A 173 25.77 12.19 -2.37
C ARG A 173 26.32 13.56 -2.77
N GLU A 174 25.72 14.20 -3.76
CA GLU A 174 26.21 15.43 -4.37
C GLU A 174 25.83 16.68 -3.59
N VAL A 175 24.63 16.72 -3.00
CA VAL A 175 24.13 17.90 -2.27
C VAL A 175 24.31 17.72 -0.76
N LEU A 176 23.87 16.60 -0.20
CA LEU A 176 23.98 16.36 1.25
C LEU A 176 25.36 15.85 1.68
N LYS A 177 26.24 15.53 0.72
CA LYS A 177 27.62 15.07 0.95
C LYS A 177 27.70 13.86 1.89
N ARG A 178 26.73 12.94 1.76
CA ARG A 178 26.67 11.68 2.51
C ARG A 178 26.44 10.51 1.58
N ASP A 179 26.89 9.32 1.96
CA ASP A 179 26.50 8.13 1.20
C ASP A 179 25.01 7.81 1.47
N PRO A 180 24.22 7.48 0.44
CA PRO A 180 22.82 7.07 0.62
C PRO A 180 22.65 5.89 1.59
N ALA A 181 23.61 4.97 1.66
CA ALA A 181 23.56 3.84 2.60
C ALA A 181 23.71 4.32 4.05
N ASP A 182 24.58 5.30 4.31
CA ASP A 182 24.75 5.89 5.64
C ASP A 182 23.47 6.61 6.07
N VAL A 183 22.82 7.32 5.16
CA VAL A 183 21.53 7.98 5.45
C VAL A 183 20.45 6.95 5.74
N ALA A 184 20.39 5.84 4.99
CA ALA A 184 19.44 4.76 5.27
C ALA A 184 19.70 4.10 6.63
N ALA A 185 20.96 3.91 7.03
CA ALA A 185 21.34 3.37 8.32
C ALA A 185 21.00 4.33 9.48
N LEU A 186 21.26 5.63 9.32
CA LEU A 186 20.86 6.66 10.29
C LEU A 186 19.33 6.74 10.42
N PHE A 187 18.62 6.62 9.31
CA PHE A 187 17.16 6.58 9.30
C PHE A 187 16.61 5.34 10.02
N GLU A 188 17.23 4.18 9.82
CA GLU A 188 16.90 2.95 10.57
C GLU A 188 17.18 3.10 12.06
N LEU A 189 18.35 3.61 12.44
CA LEU A 189 18.69 3.85 13.84
C LEU A 189 17.64 4.76 14.51
N TRP A 190 17.29 5.87 13.86
CA TRP A 190 16.24 6.78 14.33
C TRP A 190 14.86 6.13 14.40
N ALA A 191 14.52 5.25 13.44
CA ALA A 191 13.22 4.60 13.39
C ALA A 191 13.07 3.51 14.47
N VAL A 192 14.13 2.74 14.73
CA VAL A 192 14.14 1.65 15.71
C VAL A 192 14.26 2.19 17.15
N SER A 193 14.93 3.32 17.35
CA SER A 193 15.12 3.91 18.68
C SER A 193 13.86 4.59 19.25
N ARG A 194 12.71 4.52 18.58
CA ARG A 194 11.45 5.12 19.04
C ARG A 194 10.45 4.04 19.39
N GLU A 195 9.88 4.10 20.58
CA GLU A 195 8.68 3.33 20.88
C GLU A 195 7.50 3.88 20.06
N ARG A 196 6.69 2.97 19.49
CA ARG A 196 5.52 3.34 18.69
C ARG A 196 4.50 4.07 19.57
N GLY A 197 4.42 5.39 19.42
CA GLY A 197 3.46 6.23 20.15
C GLY A 197 4.13 7.37 20.92
N GLU A 198 5.46 7.37 21.06
CA GLU A 198 6.16 8.43 21.76
C GLU A 198 6.57 9.56 20.80
N THR A 199 5.89 10.69 20.93
CA THR A 199 6.32 11.98 20.40
C THR A 199 7.52 12.50 21.21
N GLY A 200 8.66 11.86 21.01
CA GLY A 200 9.92 12.25 21.61
C GLY A 200 10.80 11.03 21.72
N ALA A 201 11.80 10.89 20.85
CA ALA A 201 12.94 10.08 21.22
C ALA A 201 13.49 10.67 22.53
N GLU A 202 13.75 9.85 23.54
CA GLU A 202 14.50 10.30 24.71
C GLU A 202 15.80 10.92 24.21
N THR A 203 15.86 12.25 24.25
CA THR A 203 17.04 12.97 23.80
C THR A 203 18.22 12.55 24.67
N LEU A 204 19.43 12.58 24.13
CA LEU A 204 20.65 12.31 24.91
C LEU A 204 20.69 13.13 26.22
N ALA A 205 20.13 14.34 26.19
CA ALA A 205 19.97 15.20 27.36
C ALA A 205 19.03 14.62 28.44
N ALA A 206 17.95 13.94 28.05
CA ALA A 206 17.03 13.27 28.97
C ALA A 206 17.72 12.08 29.67
N ILE A 207 18.43 11.25 28.89
CA ILE A 207 19.20 10.11 29.40
C ILE A 207 20.32 10.60 30.34
N GLN A 208 21.06 11.65 29.95
CA GLN A 208 22.10 12.25 30.80
C GLN A 208 21.53 12.81 32.11
N LYS A 209 20.34 13.43 32.06
CA LYS A 209 19.65 13.94 33.25
C LYS A 209 19.26 12.80 34.20
N GLU A 210 18.78 11.69 33.66
CA GLU A 210 18.42 10.51 34.45
C GLU A 210 19.65 9.83 35.06
N CYS A 211 20.72 9.62 34.28
CA CYS A 211 21.99 9.12 34.81
C CYS A 211 22.54 10.02 35.93
N THR A 212 22.47 11.34 35.76
CA THR A 212 22.90 12.30 36.78
C THR A 212 22.05 12.19 38.05
N ALA A 213 20.74 11.97 37.92
CA ALA A 213 19.85 11.78 39.05
C ALA A 213 20.16 10.48 39.82
N ILE A 214 20.40 9.37 39.11
CA ILE A 214 20.79 8.09 39.70
C ILE A 214 22.11 8.22 40.46
N ILE A 215 23.13 8.82 39.83
CA ILE A 215 24.44 9.05 40.48
C ILE A 215 24.28 9.91 41.73
N LYS A 216 23.53 11.02 41.66
CA LYS A 216 23.28 11.88 42.82
C LYS A 216 22.50 11.17 43.93
N SER A 217 21.60 10.25 43.60
CA SER A 217 20.87 9.46 44.59
C SER A 217 21.77 8.45 45.29
N GLY A 218 22.70 7.82 44.56
CA GLY A 218 23.70 6.90 45.12
C GLY A 218 24.75 7.59 45.99
N LEU A 219 25.07 8.86 45.70
CA LEU A 219 25.99 9.69 46.48
C LEU A 219 25.35 10.35 47.72
N ARG A 220 24.03 10.23 47.92
CA ARG A 220 23.32 10.70 49.12
C ARG A 220 23.18 9.61 50.20
N LYS A 221 23.98 8.57 50.14
CA LYS A 221 24.19 7.61 51.24
C LYS A 221 25.46 7.96 52.00
#